data_AF-A0A956I6C4-F1
#
_entry.id   AF-A0A956I6C4-F1
#
_cell.length_a   1.000
_cell.length_b   1.000
_cell.length_c   1.000
_cell.angle_alpha   90.00
_cell.angle_beta   90.00
_cell.angle_gamma   90.00
#
_symmetry.space_group_name_H-M   'P 1'
#
loop_
_entity.id
_entity.type
_entity.pdbx_description
1 polymer ?
#
loop_
_entity_poly.entity_id
_entity_poly.type
_entity_poly.pdbx_seq_one_letter_code
_entity_poly.pdbx_strand_id
1 'polypeptide(L)'
;MRRILPLSAVVACVATALVPPPPAEACAARGRQGPIPIEGEEALIIWDASRHRQHFVRRAAFGAGEDFGFLVPTPSRPELGGG
;
A
#
# COMPACT_ATOMS: atom_id res chain seq x y z
N MET A 1 -45.56 5.03 26.11
CA MET A 1 -44.30 4.42 26.57
C MET A 1 -43.86 3.18 25.78
N ARG A 2 -44.75 2.32 25.27
CA ARG A 2 -44.37 1.09 24.54
C ARG A 2 -43.80 1.25 23.12
N ARG A 3 -43.87 2.44 22.49
CA ARG A 3 -43.49 2.66 21.07
C ARG A 3 -42.06 3.18 20.83
N ILE A 4 -41.32 3.57 21.87
CA ILE A 4 -40.00 4.22 21.70
C ILE A 4 -38.85 3.19 21.78
N LEU A 5 -39.09 1.97 22.26
CA LEU A 5 -38.12 0.87 22.18
C LEU A 5 -37.52 0.67 20.76
N PRO A 6 -38.28 0.68 19.66
CA PRO A 6 -37.71 0.65 18.30
C PRO A 6 -36.98 1.95 17.94
N LEU A 7 -37.41 3.09 18.47
CA LEU A 7 -36.74 4.37 18.28
C LEU A 7 -35.33 4.34 18.89
N SER A 8 -35.16 3.69 20.04
CA SER A 8 -33.85 3.46 20.67
C SER A 8 -32.94 2.58 19.81
N ALA A 9 -33.48 1.56 19.14
CA ALA A 9 -32.71 0.72 18.23
C ALA A 9 -32.29 1.49 16.96
N VAL A 10 -33.17 2.34 16.42
CA VAL A 10 -32.85 3.22 15.28
C VAL A 10 -31.76 4.22 15.68
N VAL A 11 -31.85 4.85 16.84
CA VAL A 11 -30.83 5.78 17.35
C VAL A 11 -29.49 5.09 17.57
N ALA A 12 -29.49 3.85 18.08
CA ALA A 12 -28.26 3.07 18.25
C ALA A 12 -27.61 2.70 16.91
N CYS A 13 -28.40 2.28 15.90
CA CYS A 13 -27.89 2.03 14.54
C CYS A 13 -27.32 3.29 13.90
N VAL A 14 -28.02 4.42 14.06
CA VAL A 14 -27.53 5.73 13.59
C VAL A 14 -26.22 6.08 14.30
N ALA A 15 -26.12 5.90 15.61
CA ALA A 15 -24.88 6.16 16.36
C ALA A 15 -23.70 5.29 15.89
N THR A 16 -23.91 4.02 15.56
CA THR A 16 -22.84 3.16 15.02
C THR A 16 -22.45 3.51 13.58
N ALA A 17 -23.37 4.03 12.78
CA ALA A 17 -23.08 4.48 11.42
C ALA A 17 -22.29 5.81 11.37
N LEU A 18 -22.29 6.59 12.47
CA LEU A 18 -21.53 7.83 12.60
C LEU A 18 -20.10 7.63 13.15
N VAL A 19 -19.70 6.41 13.55
CA VAL A 19 -18.30 6.16 13.96
C VAL A 19 -17.43 6.03 12.71
N PRO A 20 -16.44 6.93 12.49
CA PRO A 20 -15.55 6.80 11.35
C PRO A 20 -14.71 5.51 11.47
N PRO A 21 -14.49 4.77 10.38
CA PRO A 21 -13.58 3.63 10.38
C PRO A 21 -12.15 4.12 10.66
N PRO A 22 -11.31 3.30 11.34
CA PRO A 22 -9.91 3.62 11.49
C PRO A 22 -9.25 3.77 10.09
N PRO A 23 -8.23 4.64 9.96
CA PRO A 23 -7.59 4.90 8.68
C PRO A 23 -6.97 3.62 8.11
N ALA A 24 -7.29 3.31 6.85
CA ALA A 24 -6.65 2.23 6.10
C ALA A 24 -5.46 2.78 5.30
N GLU A 25 -4.28 2.18 5.46
CA GLU A 25 -3.04 2.63 4.81
C GLU A 25 -2.79 1.92 3.48
N ALA A 26 -2.24 2.63 2.49
CA ALA A 26 -2.01 2.13 1.13
C ALA A 26 -0.85 1.11 1.01
N CYS A 27 -0.94 0.29 -0.04
CA CYS A 27 0.03 -0.74 -0.46
C CYS A 27 1.15 -0.24 -1.40
N ALA A 28 1.34 1.09 -1.53
CA ALA A 28 2.37 1.71 -2.37
C ALA A 28 2.92 3.00 -1.72
N ALA A 29 3.98 3.57 -2.33
CA ALA A 29 4.93 4.53 -1.75
C ALA A 29 4.33 5.45 -0.67
N ARG A 30 4.67 5.14 0.58
CA ARG A 30 4.28 5.87 1.78
C ARG A 30 5.53 6.44 2.43
N GLY A 31 5.66 7.76 2.45
CA GLY A 31 6.67 8.48 3.23
C GLY A 31 6.05 9.11 4.47
N ARG A 32 6.90 9.45 5.46
CA ARG A 32 6.49 10.09 6.72
C ARG A 32 5.72 11.40 6.52
N GLN A 33 6.12 12.19 5.53
CA GLN A 33 5.47 13.49 5.22
C GLN A 33 4.53 13.41 4.02
N GLY A 34 4.21 12.21 3.52
CA GLY A 34 3.42 12.02 2.31
C GLY A 34 4.11 11.13 1.27
N PRO A 35 3.61 11.07 0.03
CA PRO A 35 4.17 10.22 -1.01
C PRO A 35 5.63 10.56 -1.32
N ILE A 36 6.47 9.53 -1.51
CA ILE A 36 7.85 9.71 -1.99
C ILE A 36 7.82 9.91 -3.51
N PRO A 37 8.42 10.97 -4.07
CA PRO A 37 8.47 11.18 -5.51
C PRO A 37 9.41 10.17 -6.18
N ILE A 38 8.96 9.62 -7.30
CA ILE A 38 9.79 8.84 -8.21
C ILE A 38 10.30 9.79 -9.28
N GLU A 39 11.60 10.04 -9.27
CA GLU A 39 12.25 11.02 -10.15
C GLU A 39 12.54 10.45 -11.54
N GLY A 40 12.64 9.12 -11.65
CA GLY A 40 12.80 8.46 -12.93
C GLY A 40 12.57 6.96 -12.85
N GLU A 41 12.04 6.37 -13.92
CA GLU A 41 11.88 4.92 -14.06
C GLU A 41 12.25 4.46 -15.46
N GLU A 42 12.89 3.28 -15.53
CA GLU A 42 13.16 2.58 -16.77
C GLU A 42 12.89 1.09 -16.61
N ALA A 43 12.38 0.48 -17.69
CA ALA A 43 12.19 -0.95 -17.79
C ALA A 43 12.81 -1.46 -19.10
N LEU A 44 13.70 -2.45 -18.99
CA LEU A 44 14.39 -3.05 -20.12
C LEU A 44 14.10 -4.55 -20.15
N ILE A 45 13.75 -5.04 -21.34
CA ILE A 45 13.58 -6.46 -21.63
C ILE A 45 14.64 -6.85 -22.65
N ILE A 46 15.51 -7.78 -22.27
CA ILE A 46 16.59 -8.28 -23.14
C ILE A 46 16.36 -9.77 -23.38
N TRP A 47 16.37 -10.19 -24.64
CA TRP A 47 16.41 -11.61 -24.99
C TRP A 47 17.85 -12.07 -25.22
N ASP A 48 18.34 -12.98 -24.38
CA ASP A 48 19.60 -13.69 -24.58
C ASP A 48 19.33 -14.96 -25.39
N ALA A 49 19.57 -14.87 -26.69
CA ALA A 49 19.38 -15.97 -27.63
C ALA A 49 20.40 -17.12 -27.43
N SER A 50 21.54 -16.89 -26.79
CA SER A 50 22.52 -17.97 -26.53
C SER A 50 22.11 -18.84 -25.34
N ARG A 51 21.40 -18.24 -24.37
CA ARG A 51 20.94 -18.91 -23.15
C ARG A 51 19.44 -19.18 -23.12
N HIS A 52 18.73 -18.82 -24.19
CA HIS A 52 17.26 -18.88 -24.30
C HIS A 52 16.57 -18.26 -23.08
N ARG A 53 17.05 -17.10 -22.63
CA ARG A 53 16.58 -16.43 -21.42
C ARG A 53 16.15 -15.00 -21.69
N GLN A 54 15.04 -14.62 -21.09
CA GLN A 54 14.63 -13.22 -21.01
C GLN A 54 15.15 -12.61 -19.71
N HIS A 55 15.83 -11.47 -19.82
CA HIS A 55 16.23 -10.64 -18.71
C HIS A 55 15.27 -9.47 -18.58
N PHE A 56 14.77 -9.26 -17.37
CA PHE A 56 13.96 -8.10 -17.02
C PHE A 56 14.75 -7.23 -16.05
N VAL A 57 15.04 -6.00 -16.45
CA VAL A 57 15.77 -5.03 -15.64
C VAL A 57 14.85 -3.85 -15.40
N ARG A 58 14.66 -3.47 -14.13
CA ARG A 58 13.99 -2.23 -13.75
C ARG A 58 14.95 -1.34 -12.99
N ARG A 59 14.96 -0.06 -13.34
CA ARG A 59 15.67 0.99 -12.63
C ARG A 59 14.64 2.02 -12.18
N ALA A 60 14.75 2.47 -10.94
CA ALA A 60 13.97 3.56 -10.40
C ALA A 60 14.90 4.50 -9.61
N ALA A 61 14.67 5.80 -9.72
CA ALA A 61 15.31 6.84 -8.94
C ALA A 61 14.26 7.51 -8.07
N PHE A 62 14.55 7.68 -6.78
CA PHE A 62 13.63 8.24 -5.81
C PHE A 62 14.25 9.49 -5.19
N GLY A 63 13.48 10.58 -5.16
CA GLY A 63 13.85 11.79 -4.43
C GLY A 63 13.52 11.61 -2.96
N ALA A 64 14.42 10.98 -2.21
CA ALA A 64 14.16 10.58 -0.83
C ALA A 64 15.32 10.92 0.12
N GLY A 65 15.00 11.10 1.40
CA GLY A 65 15.98 11.37 2.46
C GLY A 65 16.70 10.11 2.96
N GLU A 66 17.56 10.27 3.97
CA GLU A 66 18.41 9.19 4.51
C GLU A 66 17.60 7.97 4.98
N ASP A 67 16.38 8.17 5.48
CA ASP A 67 15.47 7.12 5.95
C ASP A 67 14.52 6.60 4.86
N PHE A 68 15.06 6.20 3.70
CA PHE A 68 14.29 5.66 2.58
C PHE A 68 14.51 4.16 2.37
N GLY A 69 13.41 3.43 2.09
CA GLY A 69 13.44 2.02 1.74
C GLY A 69 12.40 1.69 0.68
N PHE A 70 12.67 0.67 -0.14
CA PHE A 70 11.81 0.22 -1.22
C PHE A 70 11.52 -1.28 -1.09
N LEU A 71 10.25 -1.66 -1.27
CA LEU A 71 9.82 -3.06 -1.25
C LEU A 71 9.65 -3.56 -2.68
N VAL A 72 10.49 -4.52 -3.07
CA VAL A 72 10.34 -5.27 -4.33
C VAL A 72 9.42 -6.46 -4.05
N PRO A 73 8.25 -6.56 -4.71
CA PRO A 73 7.43 -7.76 -4.57
C PRO A 73 8.17 -8.94 -5.20
N THR A 74 8.61 -9.87 -4.35
CA THR A 74 9.00 -11.21 -4.79
C THR A 74 7.75 -12.05 -5.03
N PRO A 75 7.78 -13.05 -5.93
CA PRO A 75 6.65 -13.98 -6.10
C PRO A 75 6.28 -14.72 -4.80
N SER A 76 7.27 -14.93 -3.92
CA SER A 76 7.09 -15.44 -2.57
C SER A 76 6.59 -14.35 -1.62
N ARG A 77 5.74 -14.73 -0.66
CA ARG A 77 5.23 -13.84 0.39
C ARG A 77 6.43 -13.20 1.13
N PRO A 78 6.50 -11.86 1.23
CA PRO A 78 7.60 -11.22 1.94
C PRO A 78 7.50 -11.51 3.45
N GLU A 79 8.63 -11.86 4.06
CA GLU A 79 8.78 -11.93 5.51
C GLU A 79 9.26 -10.55 6.01
N LEU A 80 8.42 -9.87 6.78
CA LEU A 80 8.83 -8.63 7.45
C LEU A 80 9.63 -9.03 8.69
N GLY A 81 10.92 -8.69 8.72
CA GLY A 81 11.75 -8.83 9.92
C GLY A 81 11.18 -7.93 11.02
N GLY A 82 10.44 -8.51 11.96
CA GLY A 82 9.82 -7.79 13.06
C GLY A 82 10.85 -7.34 14.09
N GLY A 83 10.69 -6.10 14.57
CA GLY A 83 11.25 -5.60 15.84
C GLY A 83 10.24 -5.71 16.96
#